data_AF-A0A2W5KQP3-F1
#
_entry.id   AF-A0A2W5KQP3-F1
#
_cell.length_a   1.000
_cell.length_b   1.000
_cell.length_c   1.000
_cell.angle_alpha   90.00
_cell.angle_beta   90.00
_cell.angle_gamma   90.00
#
_symmetry.space_group_name_H-M   'P 1'
#
loop_
_entity.id
_entity.type
_entity.pdbx_description
1 polymer ?
#
loop_
_entity_poly.entity_id
_entity_poly.type
_entity_poly.pdbx_seq_one_letter_code
_entity_poly.pdbx_strand_id
1 'polypeptide(L)'
;MIVVDRDNDRLYELYRAFKRDDGGWNADSGAVFHLDSNDVRPTAKPGWTSADAAGLPIFPGLVRYDEVAAGKIRHALRFTVSRSRRAYVPPATHWASSDQNPNLAPMGMRVRLKAGYEIPASFSRQTKAILKALKTYGMFVADNGSDWYLSGAPDDRWKNDRLVSELRQVAGRNFEVVRMDGIVTP
;
A
#
# COMPACT_ATOMS: atom_id res chain seq x y z
N MET A 1 5.25 -7.34 11.35
CA MET A 1 5.83 -6.34 12.27
C MET A 1 6.51 -5.26 11.45
N ILE A 2 6.39 -3.99 11.85
CA ILE A 2 7.00 -2.84 11.18
C ILE A 2 7.81 -2.10 12.24
N VAL A 3 9.09 -1.83 11.96
CA VAL A 3 9.99 -1.09 12.85
C VAL A 3 10.66 0.03 12.06
N VAL A 4 10.49 1.25 12.52
CA VAL A 4 11.17 2.44 11.97
C VAL A 4 12.33 2.77 12.89
N ASP A 5 13.55 2.54 12.40
CA ASP A 5 14.79 2.97 13.04
C ASP A 5 15.14 4.36 12.51
N ARG A 6 14.89 5.35 13.37
CA ARG A 6 15.10 6.77 13.06
C ARG A 6 16.55 7.20 13.19
N ASP A 7 17.37 6.44 13.92
CA ASP A 7 18.76 6.82 14.16
C ASP A 7 19.65 6.40 12.98
N ASN A 8 19.23 5.37 12.22
CA ASN A 8 19.96 4.84 11.06
C ASN A 8 19.21 4.99 9.73
N ASP A 9 18.06 5.67 9.70
CA ASP A 9 17.20 5.79 8.52
C ASP A 9 16.87 4.43 7.89
N ARG A 10 16.44 3.47 8.72
CA ARG A 10 16.06 2.13 8.27
C ARG A 10 14.62 1.79 8.62
N LEU A 11 13.99 1.04 7.74
CA LEU A 11 12.67 0.44 7.94
C LEU A 11 12.81 -1.08 7.82
N TYR A 12 12.40 -1.79 8.87
CA TYR A 12 12.39 -3.24 8.94
C TYR A 12 10.94 -3.73 8.93
N GLU A 13 10.63 -4.62 8.00
CA GLU A 13 9.29 -5.20 7.88
C GLU A 13 9.37 -6.72 7.85
N LEU A 14 8.68 -7.36 8.79
CA LEU A 14 8.65 -8.80 8.96
C LEU A 14 7.26 -9.36 8.71
N TYR A 15 7.16 -10.38 7.86
CA TYR A 15 5.94 -11.14 7.63
C TYR A 15 5.80 -12.27 8.66
N ARG A 16 4.56 -12.49 9.15
CA ARG A 16 4.23 -13.53 10.14
C ARG A 16 5.25 -13.59 11.28
N ALA A 17 5.45 -12.44 11.91
CA ALA A 17 6.41 -12.28 12.99
C ALA A 17 5.77 -12.69 14.34
N PHE A 18 6.44 -13.59 15.07
CA PHE A 18 6.03 -14.07 16.38
C PHE A 18 7.14 -13.85 17.39
N LYS A 19 6.78 -13.30 18.56
CA LYS A 19 7.73 -13.12 19.66
C LYS A 19 8.06 -14.48 20.27
N ARG A 20 9.33 -14.68 20.59
CA ARG A 20 9.85 -15.84 21.30
C ARG A 20 9.98 -15.54 22.79
N ASP A 21 10.03 -16.59 23.61
CA ASP A 21 10.15 -16.48 25.07
C ASP A 21 11.49 -15.85 25.51
N ASP A 22 12.55 -16.02 24.70
CA ASP A 22 13.88 -15.44 24.90
C ASP A 22 13.96 -13.94 24.52
N GLY A 23 12.84 -13.33 24.13
CA GLY A 23 12.76 -11.94 23.69
C GLY A 23 13.08 -11.72 22.21
N GLY A 24 13.49 -12.76 21.48
CA GLY A 24 13.70 -12.72 20.04
C GLY A 24 12.40 -12.78 19.22
N TRP A 25 12.54 -12.82 17.90
CA TRP A 25 11.42 -12.95 16.96
C TRP A 25 11.70 -14.04 15.92
N ASN A 26 10.68 -14.86 15.62
CA ASN A 26 10.64 -15.66 14.40
C ASN A 26 9.80 -14.93 13.35
N ALA A 27 10.17 -15.01 12.08
CA ALA A 27 9.40 -14.47 10.98
C ALA A 27 9.58 -15.34 9.73
N ASP A 28 8.53 -15.45 8.91
CA ASP A 28 8.58 -16.23 7.67
C ASP A 28 9.33 -15.49 6.57
N SER A 29 9.35 -14.14 6.63
CA SER A 29 10.19 -13.30 5.78
C SER A 29 10.49 -11.96 6.45
N GLY A 30 11.55 -11.30 5.98
CA GLY A 30 11.95 -9.96 6.42
C GLY A 30 12.57 -9.16 5.30
N ALA A 31 12.28 -7.86 5.26
CA ALA A 31 12.88 -6.91 4.32
C ALA A 31 13.37 -5.66 5.06
N VAL A 32 14.49 -5.12 4.57
CA VAL A 32 15.09 -3.88 5.06
C VAL A 32 15.02 -2.84 3.94
N PHE A 33 14.51 -1.66 4.29
CA PHE A 33 14.35 -0.53 3.42
C PHE A 33 15.17 0.65 3.95
N HIS A 34 15.75 1.41 3.04
CA HIS A 34 16.50 2.62 3.33
C HIS A 34 15.53 3.81 3.25
N LEU A 35 15.37 4.56 4.33
CA LEU A 35 14.49 5.73 4.37
C LEU A 35 15.15 6.98 3.76
N ASP A 36 16.45 6.91 3.53
CA ASP A 36 17.32 7.90 2.92
C ASP A 36 17.55 7.66 1.41
N SER A 37 16.89 6.65 0.81
CA SER A 37 17.02 6.32 -0.62
C SER A 37 15.66 6.00 -1.25
N ASN A 38 15.56 6.26 -2.56
CA ASN A 38 14.43 5.83 -3.39
C ASN A 38 14.66 4.44 -4.02
N ASP A 39 15.82 3.82 -3.78
CA ASP A 39 16.05 2.44 -4.17
C ASP A 39 15.14 1.53 -3.36
N VAL A 40 14.31 0.75 -4.07
CA VAL A 40 13.23 -0.07 -3.49
C VAL A 40 13.72 -0.92 -2.33
N ARG A 41 14.94 -1.45 -2.41
CA ARG A 41 15.79 -1.86 -1.29
C ARG A 41 17.17 -2.24 -1.83
N PRO A 42 18.28 -2.03 -1.11
CA PRO A 42 19.63 -2.27 -1.64
C PRO A 42 19.88 -3.70 -2.14
N THR A 43 19.15 -4.68 -1.60
CA THR A 43 19.31 -6.10 -1.92
C THR A 43 18.22 -6.64 -2.86
N ALA A 44 17.28 -5.82 -3.31
CA ALA A 44 16.18 -6.29 -4.15
C ALA A 44 16.69 -6.85 -5.48
N LYS A 45 16.21 -8.04 -5.82
CA LYS A 45 16.29 -8.61 -7.16
C LYS A 45 14.88 -8.80 -7.72
N PRO A 46 14.70 -8.79 -9.05
CA PRO A 46 13.48 -9.28 -9.69
C PRO A 46 13.03 -10.62 -9.07
N GLY A 47 11.75 -10.73 -8.74
CA GLY A 47 11.14 -11.91 -8.13
C GLY A 47 11.25 -12.01 -6.60
N TRP A 48 11.91 -11.10 -5.90
CA TRP A 48 11.94 -11.13 -4.43
C TRP A 48 10.76 -10.37 -3.81
N THR A 49 10.05 -11.02 -2.89
CA THR A 49 8.95 -10.43 -2.10
C THR A 49 9.45 -9.63 -0.88
N SER A 50 8.53 -8.99 -0.14
CA SER A 50 8.73 -8.47 1.21
C SER A 50 7.56 -8.94 2.11
N ALA A 51 7.31 -8.26 3.23
CA ALA A 51 6.05 -8.41 3.98
C ALA A 51 4.82 -7.91 3.20
N ASP A 52 5.05 -7.14 2.15
CA ASP A 52 4.11 -6.76 1.10
C ASP A 52 4.33 -7.67 -0.11
N ALA A 53 3.27 -8.29 -0.64
CA ALA A 53 3.46 -9.28 -1.70
C ALA A 53 3.98 -8.68 -3.03
N ALA A 54 3.83 -7.38 -3.28
CA ALA A 54 4.45 -6.71 -4.42
C ALA A 54 5.97 -6.48 -4.24
N GLY A 55 6.51 -6.75 -3.03
CA GLY A 55 7.90 -6.47 -2.66
C GLY A 55 8.17 -5.02 -2.26
N LEU A 56 7.12 -4.20 -2.13
CA LEU A 56 7.19 -2.81 -1.71
C LEU A 56 7.33 -2.68 -0.17
N PRO A 57 7.67 -1.51 0.37
CA PRO A 57 7.52 -1.24 1.81
C PRO A 57 6.06 -0.97 2.17
N ILE A 58 5.56 -1.55 3.27
CA ILE A 58 4.21 -1.34 3.79
C ILE A 58 4.07 0.06 4.38
N PHE A 59 4.97 0.45 5.29
CA PHE A 59 4.83 1.67 6.11
C PHE A 59 4.59 2.95 5.31
N PRO A 60 5.33 3.23 4.21
CA PRO A 60 5.10 4.44 3.39
C PRO A 60 3.75 4.44 2.65
N GLY A 61 3.10 3.29 2.52
CA GLY A 61 1.79 3.15 1.88
C GLY A 61 0.60 3.24 2.85
N LEU A 62 0.83 3.30 4.17
CA LEU A 62 -0.24 3.31 5.17
C LEU A 62 -0.88 4.69 5.32
N VAL A 63 -2.19 4.73 5.48
CA VAL A 63 -2.88 5.93 5.97
C VAL A 63 -2.51 6.15 7.44
N ARG A 64 -1.91 7.29 7.80
CA ARG A 64 -1.54 7.59 9.19
C ARG A 64 -2.45 8.63 9.82
N TYR A 65 -2.78 8.44 11.10
CA TYR A 65 -3.75 9.27 11.79
C TYR A 65 -3.34 10.74 11.81
N ASP A 66 -2.10 11.04 12.18
CA ASP A 66 -1.66 12.43 12.34
C ASP A 66 -1.68 13.20 11.01
N GLU A 67 -1.42 12.55 9.87
CA GLU A 67 -1.55 13.17 8.55
C GLU A 67 -3.00 13.47 8.17
N VAL A 68 -3.89 12.54 8.50
CA VAL A 68 -5.33 12.70 8.29
C VAL A 68 -5.90 13.78 9.22
N ALA A 69 -5.45 13.83 10.47
CA ALA A 69 -5.83 14.85 11.45
C ALA A 69 -5.32 16.25 11.03
N ALA A 70 -4.11 16.33 10.47
CA ALA A 70 -3.59 17.54 9.83
C ALA A 70 -4.29 17.89 8.50
N GLY A 71 -5.20 17.03 8.02
CA GLY A 71 -6.01 17.26 6.83
C GLY A 71 -5.30 17.02 5.50
N LYS A 72 -4.06 16.49 5.51
CA LYS A 72 -3.26 16.27 4.31
C LYS A 72 -2.31 15.09 4.47
N ILE A 73 -2.54 14.05 3.68
CA ILE A 73 -1.56 12.97 3.42
C ILE A 73 -0.75 13.38 2.18
N ARG A 74 0.57 13.17 2.22
CA ARG A 74 1.50 13.68 1.18
C ARG A 74 2.20 12.58 0.38
N HIS A 75 1.65 11.38 0.39
CA HIS A 75 2.21 10.22 -0.28
C HIS A 75 1.11 9.36 -0.90
N ALA A 76 1.52 8.45 -1.78
CA ALA A 76 0.62 7.45 -2.33
C ALA A 76 0.31 6.38 -1.28
N LEU A 77 -0.87 5.78 -1.38
CA LEU A 77 -1.32 4.72 -0.47
C LEU A 77 -1.08 3.33 -1.08
N ARG A 78 -1.33 2.28 -0.30
CA ARG A 78 -1.38 0.89 -0.79
C ARG A 78 -2.76 0.29 -0.63
N PHE A 79 -3.14 -0.61 -1.53
CA PHE A 79 -4.39 -1.36 -1.44
C PHE A 79 -4.25 -2.79 -1.96
N THR A 80 -5.24 -3.62 -1.64
CA THR A 80 -5.28 -5.02 -2.07
C THR A 80 -6.33 -5.30 -3.13
N VAL A 81 -6.11 -6.37 -3.89
CA VAL A 81 -7.06 -6.92 -4.88
C VAL A 81 -7.29 -8.40 -4.59
N SER A 82 -8.44 -8.95 -4.90
CA SER A 82 -8.73 -10.37 -4.69
C SER A 82 -7.93 -11.28 -5.62
N ARG A 83 -7.60 -10.79 -6.82
CA ARG A 83 -6.81 -11.50 -7.82
C ARG A 83 -5.84 -10.56 -8.51
N SER A 84 -4.59 -10.97 -8.61
CA SER A 84 -3.56 -10.28 -9.37
C SER A 84 -3.08 -11.13 -10.55
N ARG A 85 -2.50 -10.47 -11.55
CA ARG A 85 -1.76 -11.11 -12.63
C ARG A 85 -0.42 -11.63 -12.12
N ARG A 86 0.11 -12.68 -12.76
CA ARG A 86 1.51 -13.14 -12.68
C ARG A 86 2.42 -12.15 -13.42
N ALA A 87 2.43 -10.92 -12.93
CA ALA A 87 3.20 -9.80 -13.45
C ALA A 87 3.30 -8.70 -12.39
N TYR A 88 4.32 -7.87 -12.50
CA TYR A 88 4.44 -6.65 -11.70
C TYR A 88 4.93 -5.48 -12.55
N VAL A 89 4.79 -4.26 -12.03
CA VAL A 89 5.36 -3.05 -12.63
C VAL A 89 6.28 -2.38 -11.61
N PRO A 90 7.55 -2.08 -11.98
CA PRO A 90 8.47 -1.36 -11.09
C PRO A 90 7.85 -0.05 -10.55
N PRO A 91 8.11 0.31 -9.29
CA PRO A 91 9.11 -0.26 -8.37
C PRO A 91 8.72 -1.58 -7.68
N ALA A 92 7.56 -2.17 -7.93
CA ALA A 92 7.30 -3.52 -7.41
C ALA A 92 8.34 -4.51 -7.96
N THR A 93 8.65 -5.54 -7.18
CA THR A 93 9.69 -6.52 -7.50
C THR A 93 9.16 -7.95 -7.58
N HIS A 94 7.87 -8.17 -7.27
CA HIS A 94 7.31 -9.51 -7.16
C HIS A 94 5.83 -9.55 -7.58
N TRP A 95 5.37 -10.70 -8.08
CA TRP A 95 3.97 -11.00 -8.37
C TRP A 95 3.49 -12.11 -7.42
N ALA A 96 2.23 -12.03 -6.96
CA ALA A 96 1.71 -12.95 -5.93
C ALA A 96 0.69 -13.96 -6.48
N SER A 97 0.77 -14.30 -7.76
CA SER A 97 -0.21 -15.14 -8.46
C SER A 97 0.45 -15.96 -9.56
N SER A 98 -0.18 -17.07 -9.94
CA SER A 98 0.15 -17.86 -11.13
C SER A 98 -0.69 -17.50 -12.36
N ASP A 99 -1.71 -16.65 -12.21
CA ASP A 99 -2.69 -16.32 -13.25
C ASP A 99 -2.14 -15.35 -14.30
N GLN A 100 -2.19 -15.72 -15.57
CA GLN A 100 -1.63 -14.91 -16.66
C GLN A 100 -2.66 -14.01 -17.36
N ASN A 101 -3.91 -14.00 -16.91
CA ASN A 101 -4.98 -13.21 -17.52
C ASN A 101 -4.59 -11.71 -17.61
N PRO A 102 -4.50 -11.13 -18.82
CA PRO A 102 -4.07 -9.74 -18.99
C PRO A 102 -5.06 -8.71 -18.43
N ASN A 103 -6.30 -9.12 -18.10
CA ASN A 103 -7.32 -8.27 -17.48
C ASN A 103 -7.17 -8.15 -15.96
N LEU A 104 -6.28 -8.93 -15.34
CA LEU A 104 -5.96 -8.79 -13.91
C LEU A 104 -4.87 -7.74 -13.69
N ALA A 105 -4.97 -7.02 -12.57
CA ALA A 105 -3.98 -6.02 -12.20
C ALA A 105 -2.62 -6.67 -11.89
N PRO A 106 -1.50 -6.16 -12.44
CA PRO A 106 -0.17 -6.53 -11.98
C PRO A 106 0.12 -5.89 -10.61
N MET A 107 0.99 -6.50 -9.82
CA MET A 107 1.52 -5.86 -8.60
C MET A 107 2.25 -4.56 -8.95
N GLY A 108 2.17 -3.55 -8.09
CA GLY A 108 2.71 -2.21 -8.34
C GLY A 108 1.89 -1.35 -9.30
N MET A 109 0.78 -1.86 -9.87
CA MET A 109 -0.12 -1.04 -10.69
C MET A 109 -0.62 0.16 -9.87
N ARG A 110 -0.43 1.37 -10.40
CA ARG A 110 -0.90 2.59 -9.76
C ARG A 110 -2.26 3.00 -10.29
N VAL A 111 -3.20 3.24 -9.38
CA VAL A 111 -4.49 3.86 -9.68
C VAL A 111 -4.60 5.18 -8.93
N ARG A 112 -5.41 6.10 -9.44
CA ARG A 112 -5.77 7.33 -8.72
C ARG A 112 -7.24 7.64 -8.86
N LEU A 113 -7.79 8.36 -7.89
CA LEU A 113 -9.16 8.84 -7.95
C LEU A 113 -9.26 9.89 -9.05
N LYS A 114 -10.25 9.78 -9.95
CA LYS A 114 -10.43 10.68 -11.08
C LYS A 114 -10.52 12.13 -10.62
N ALA A 115 -9.92 13.04 -11.39
CA ALA A 115 -9.93 14.48 -11.10
C ALA A 115 -11.37 15.02 -10.94
N GLY A 116 -12.30 14.58 -11.79
CA GLY A 116 -13.72 14.97 -11.76
C GLY A 116 -14.60 14.23 -10.75
N TYR A 117 -14.07 13.34 -9.91
CA TYR A 117 -14.87 12.75 -8.83
C TYR A 117 -15.20 13.79 -7.76
N GLU A 118 -16.47 14.13 -7.58
CA GLU A 118 -16.91 15.07 -6.55
C GLU A 118 -16.89 14.39 -5.17
N ILE A 119 -16.06 14.91 -4.25
CA ILE A 119 -16.00 14.38 -2.89
C ILE A 119 -17.21 14.89 -2.11
N PRO A 120 -18.09 14.00 -1.59
CA PRO A 120 -19.31 14.45 -0.91
C PRO A 120 -19.05 15.42 0.24
N ALA A 121 -19.80 16.52 0.26
CA ALA A 121 -19.69 17.53 1.31
C ALA A 121 -20.06 16.97 2.71
N SER A 122 -20.88 15.92 2.78
CA SER A 122 -21.26 15.23 4.02
C SER A 122 -20.15 14.36 4.62
N PHE A 123 -19.13 13.99 3.84
CA PHE A 123 -18.06 13.14 4.33
C PHE A 123 -17.24 13.83 5.43
N SER A 124 -16.74 13.00 6.35
CA SER A 124 -15.87 13.46 7.43
C SER A 124 -14.60 14.15 6.89
N ARG A 125 -13.99 15.00 7.72
CA ARG A 125 -12.69 15.60 7.41
C ARG A 125 -11.62 14.54 7.13
N GLN A 126 -11.69 13.41 7.86
CA GLN A 126 -10.75 12.31 7.71
C GLN A 126 -10.86 11.65 6.33
N THR A 127 -12.08 11.25 5.94
CA THR A 127 -12.34 10.68 4.61
C THR A 127 -11.98 11.65 3.50
N LYS A 128 -12.31 12.94 3.65
CA LYS A 128 -11.92 13.97 2.67
C LYS A 128 -10.41 14.07 2.50
N ALA A 129 -9.61 13.96 3.56
CA ALA A 129 -8.16 13.97 3.48
C ALA A 129 -7.63 12.75 2.70
N ILE A 130 -8.18 11.56 2.96
CA ILE A 130 -7.83 10.32 2.24
C ILE A 130 -8.19 10.44 0.75
N LEU A 131 -9.41 10.89 0.41
CA LEU A 131 -9.85 11.02 -0.98
C LEU A 131 -9.06 12.08 -1.76
N LYS A 132 -8.66 13.17 -1.10
CA LYS A 132 -7.73 14.15 -1.70
C LYS A 132 -6.38 13.52 -1.98
N ALA A 133 -5.84 12.72 -1.06
CA ALA A 133 -4.60 11.98 -1.28
C ALA A 133 -4.71 11.00 -2.45
N LEU A 134 -5.81 10.28 -2.57
CA LEU A 134 -6.07 9.37 -3.68
C LEU A 134 -6.19 10.09 -5.03
N LYS A 135 -6.67 11.34 -5.07
CA LYS A 135 -6.64 12.17 -6.29
C LYS A 135 -5.22 12.58 -6.66
N THR A 136 -4.46 13.09 -5.69
CA THR A 136 -3.15 13.69 -5.93
C THR A 136 -2.05 12.65 -6.14
N TYR A 137 -1.98 11.66 -5.24
CA TYR A 137 -0.91 10.68 -5.18
C TYR A 137 -1.35 9.28 -5.61
N GLY A 138 -2.66 8.99 -5.61
CA GLY A 138 -3.15 7.66 -5.94
C GLY A 138 -2.70 6.59 -4.95
N MET A 139 -2.73 5.34 -5.40
CA MET A 139 -2.38 4.17 -4.60
C MET A 139 -1.91 3.01 -5.48
N PHE A 140 -1.15 2.09 -4.89
CA PHE A 140 -0.56 0.95 -5.57
C PHE A 140 -1.22 -0.37 -5.18
N VAL A 141 -1.41 -1.25 -6.16
CA VAL A 141 -1.75 -2.66 -5.93
C VAL A 141 -0.55 -3.31 -5.24
N ALA A 142 -0.74 -3.77 -4.01
CA ALA A 142 0.36 -4.14 -3.14
C ALA A 142 0.25 -5.59 -2.64
N ASP A 143 -0.95 -6.14 -2.58
CA ASP A 143 -1.16 -7.50 -2.10
C ASP A 143 -2.43 -8.13 -2.64
N ASN A 144 -2.54 -9.45 -2.46
CA ASN A 144 -3.77 -10.18 -2.64
C ASN A 144 -4.58 -10.17 -1.33
N GLY A 145 -5.84 -9.74 -1.39
CA GLY A 145 -6.69 -9.53 -0.22
C GLY A 145 -8.10 -9.11 -0.62
N SER A 146 -8.80 -8.37 0.22
CA SER A 146 -10.11 -7.83 -0.16
C SER A 146 -9.97 -6.73 -1.20
N ASP A 147 -10.87 -6.70 -2.19
CA ASP A 147 -10.82 -5.67 -3.24
C ASP A 147 -10.93 -4.26 -2.66
N TRP A 148 -10.11 -3.34 -3.16
CA TRP A 148 -10.11 -1.91 -2.78
C TRP A 148 -9.86 -1.63 -1.30
N TYR A 149 -9.25 -2.58 -0.58
CA TYR A 149 -8.97 -2.42 0.85
C TYR A 149 -7.74 -1.52 1.08
N LEU A 150 -7.96 -0.36 1.69
CA LEU A 150 -6.91 0.55 2.13
C LEU A 150 -6.39 0.15 3.52
N SER A 151 -5.08 0.17 3.69
CA SER A 151 -4.45 -0.10 4.98
C SER A 151 -4.15 1.20 5.73
N GLY A 152 -4.56 1.26 7.00
CA GLY A 152 -4.20 2.33 7.93
C GLY A 152 -3.20 1.86 8.98
N ALA A 153 -2.34 2.77 9.46
CA ALA A 153 -1.51 2.50 10.63
C ALA A 153 -2.39 2.38 11.88
N PRO A 154 -2.14 1.42 12.78
CA PRO A 154 -2.92 1.26 14.00
C PRO A 154 -2.91 2.52 14.85
N ASP A 155 -4.09 2.98 15.26
CA ASP A 155 -4.25 4.14 16.14
C ASP A 155 -5.66 4.11 16.79
N ASP A 156 -5.73 4.24 18.11
CA ASP A 156 -7.01 4.15 18.83
C ASP A 156 -7.93 5.35 18.57
N ARG A 157 -7.40 6.43 17.99
CA ARG A 157 -8.16 7.63 17.64
C ARG A 157 -8.98 7.45 16.35
N TRP A 158 -8.80 6.35 15.63
CA TRP A 158 -9.55 6.06 14.41
C TRP A 158 -11.05 5.86 14.65
N LYS A 159 -11.87 6.51 13.83
CA LYS A 159 -13.32 6.25 13.76
C LYS A 159 -13.63 5.30 12.60
N ASN A 160 -13.18 4.05 12.73
CA ASN A 160 -13.17 3.08 11.63
C ASN A 160 -14.56 2.84 11.02
N ASP A 161 -15.63 2.70 11.81
CA ASP A 161 -16.98 2.47 11.28
C ASP A 161 -17.44 3.57 10.32
N ARG A 162 -17.13 4.82 10.67
CA ARG A 162 -17.46 5.98 9.83
C ARG A 162 -16.58 6.03 8.58
N LEU A 163 -15.27 5.81 8.73
CA LEU A 163 -14.35 5.79 7.59
C LEU A 163 -14.73 4.70 6.60
N VAL A 164 -14.99 3.48 7.07
CA VAL A 164 -15.38 2.34 6.25
C VAL A 164 -16.70 2.61 5.52
N SER A 165 -17.72 3.14 6.22
CA SER A 165 -19.02 3.42 5.59
C SER A 165 -18.96 4.54 4.55
N GLU A 166 -18.13 5.57 4.74
CA GLU A 166 -17.93 6.66 3.76
C GLU A 166 -17.06 6.18 2.57
N LEU A 167 -15.93 5.50 2.83
CA LEU A 167 -15.01 5.05 1.77
C LEU A 167 -15.63 3.97 0.86
N ARG A 168 -16.49 3.08 1.40
CA ARG A 168 -17.19 2.06 0.59
C ARG A 168 -18.13 2.64 -0.47
N GLN A 169 -18.53 3.90 -0.35
CA GLN A 169 -19.34 4.58 -1.36
C GLN A 169 -18.52 4.95 -2.61
N VAL A 170 -17.19 4.93 -2.53
CA VAL A 170 -16.30 5.24 -3.66
C VAL A 170 -16.05 3.99 -4.48
N ALA A 171 -16.85 3.80 -5.52
CA ALA A 171 -16.71 2.67 -6.43
C ALA A 171 -15.42 2.70 -7.26
N GLY A 172 -14.91 1.53 -7.63
CA GLY A 172 -13.71 1.37 -8.48
C GLY A 172 -13.78 2.11 -9.83
N ARG A 173 -14.97 2.28 -10.41
CA ARG A 173 -15.18 3.08 -11.64
C ARG A 173 -14.79 4.55 -11.51
N ASN A 174 -14.68 5.06 -10.28
CA ASN A 174 -14.24 6.42 -9.98
C ASN A 174 -12.70 6.56 -10.03
N PHE A 175 -11.98 5.45 -10.14
CA PHE A 175 -10.53 5.44 -10.31
C PHE A 175 -10.15 5.32 -11.78
N GLU A 176 -8.93 5.71 -12.07
CA GLU A 176 -8.26 5.51 -13.35
C GLU A 176 -6.87 4.92 -13.12
N VAL A 177 -6.42 4.07 -14.04
CA VAL A 177 -5.06 3.55 -14.03
C VAL A 177 -4.13 4.67 -14.49
N VAL A 178 -3.11 4.97 -13.69
CA VAL A 178 -2.03 5.85 -14.12
C VAL A 178 -1.18 5.06 -15.09
N ARG A 179 -0.79 5.65 -16.23
CA ARG A 179 0.09 4.99 -17.19
C ARG A 179 1.40 4.63 -16.48
N MET A 180 1.78 3.36 -16.59
CA MET A 180 3.04 2.82 -16.07
C MET A 180 3.69 2.01 -17.20
N ASP A 181 4.99 2.16 -17.37
CA ASP A 181 5.76 1.42 -18.38
C ASP A 181 6.65 0.36 -17.70
N GLY A 182 7.15 -0.62 -18.45
CA GLY A 182 8.09 -1.61 -17.92
C GLY A 182 7.44 -2.77 -17.15
N ILE A 183 6.28 -3.27 -17.59
CA ILE A 183 5.70 -4.48 -17.02
C ILE A 183 6.70 -5.64 -17.10
N VAL A 184 6.87 -6.35 -15.99
CA VAL A 184 7.70 -7.55 -15.90
C VAL A 184 6.79 -8.76 -15.78
N THR A 185 6.99 -9.70 -16.69
CA THR A 185 6.41 -11.04 -16.67
C THR A 185 7.51 -12.06 -16.40
N PRO A 186 7.17 -13.28 -15.96
CA PRO A 186 8.12 -14.40 -15.85
C PRO A 186 8.86 -14.69 -17.15
#